data_AF-A0A562K2B8-F1
#
_entry.id   AF-A0A562K2B8-F1
#
_cell.length_a   1.000
_cell.length_b   1.000
_cell.length_c   1.000
_cell.angle_alpha   90.00
_cell.angle_beta   90.00
_cell.angle_gamma   90.00
#
_symmetry.space_group_name_H-M   'P 1'
#
loop_
_entity.id
_entity.type
_entity.pdbx_description
1 polymer ?
#
loop_
_entity_poly.entity_id
_entity_poly.type
_entity_poly.pdbx_seq_one_letter_code
_entity_poly.pdbx_strand_id
1 'polypeptide(L)'
;MIEESHMKTMRILSLFERLSQGEVISKEKEAENFNVSVKTIQRDMKEINAYFSNYKFDTLTNSIVYNRKAKGYILKFNKEFASVNAGRK
;
A
#
# COMPACT_ATOMS: atom_id res chain seq x y z
N MET A 1 -6.79 -4.71 -27.76
CA MET A 1 -6.56 -3.52 -26.92
C MET A 1 -6.51 -4.01 -25.49
N ILE A 2 -5.41 -3.82 -24.77
CA ILE A 2 -5.41 -4.06 -23.32
C ILE A 2 -6.12 -2.84 -22.72
N GLU A 3 -7.25 -3.06 -22.04
CA GLU A 3 -8.01 -1.97 -21.44
C GLU A 3 -7.17 -1.25 -20.38
N GLU A 4 -7.18 0.09 -20.41
CA GLU A 4 -6.49 0.94 -19.42
C GLU A 4 -6.92 0.61 -17.98
N SER A 5 -8.19 0.21 -17.80
CA SER A 5 -8.75 -0.31 -16.55
C SER A 5 -8.01 -1.57 -16.06
N HIS A 6 -7.64 -2.47 -16.96
CA HIS A 6 -6.92 -3.69 -16.64
C HIS A 6 -5.48 -3.38 -16.20
N MET A 7 -4.78 -2.48 -16.90
CA MET A 7 -3.43 -2.06 -16.51
C MET A 7 -3.41 -1.38 -15.13
N LYS A 8 -4.40 -0.51 -14.85
CA LYS A 8 -4.57 0.08 -13.52
C LYS A 8 -4.77 -1.00 -12.46
N THR A 9 -5.65 -1.97 -12.72
CA THR A 9 -5.96 -3.04 -11.77
C THR A 9 -4.72 -3.88 -11.45
N MET A 10 -3.97 -4.32 -12.46
CA MET A 10 -2.73 -5.08 -12.25
C MET A 10 -1.69 -4.30 -11.45
N ARG A 11 -1.56 -2.99 -11.73
CA ARG A 11 -0.65 -2.12 -10.99
C ARG A 11 -1.03 -2.00 -9.52
N ILE A 12 -2.30 -1.74 -9.21
CA ILE A 12 -2.79 -1.64 -7.83
C ILE A 12 -2.56 -2.96 -7.07
N LEU A 13 -2.85 -4.10 -7.69
CA LEU A 13 -2.65 -5.42 -7.07
C LEU A 13 -1.17 -5.69 -6.78
N SER A 14 -0.28 -5.42 -7.73
CA SER A 14 1.16 -5.59 -7.55
C SER A 14 1.70 -4.70 -6.41
N LEU A 15 1.28 -3.43 -6.37
CA LEU A 15 1.67 -2.50 -5.32
C LEU A 15 1.17 -2.96 -3.94
N PHE A 16 -0.08 -3.43 -3.86
CA PHE A 16 -0.67 -3.95 -2.63
C PHE A 16 0.05 -5.21 -2.12
N GLU A 17 0.34 -6.17 -2.99
CA GLU A 17 1.04 -7.41 -2.62
C GLU A 17 2.42 -7.11 -2.00
N ARG A 18 3.21 -6.27 -2.69
CA ARG A 18 4.55 -5.86 -2.26
C ARG A 18 4.52 -5.08 -0.94
N LEU A 19 3.57 -4.16 -0.78
CA LEU A 19 3.36 -3.45 0.49
C LEU A 19 2.98 -4.40 1.63
N SER A 20 2.17 -5.42 1.35
CA SER A 20 1.76 -6.44 2.33
C SER A 20 2.93 -7.33 2.78
N GLN A 21 3.94 -7.49 1.93
CA GLN A 21 5.22 -8.15 2.26
C GLN A 21 6.21 -7.23 3.00
N GLY A 22 5.87 -5.95 3.20
CA GLY A 22 6.71 -4.97 3.90
C GLY A 22 7.68 -4.22 2.99
N GLU A 23 7.54 -4.30 1.67
CA GLU A 23 8.40 -3.56 0.74
C GLU A 23 8.19 -2.04 0.81
N VAL A 24 9.26 -1.29 0.57
CA VAL A 24 9.21 0.17 0.39
C VAL A 24 8.98 0.49 -1.09
N ILE A 25 7.90 1.20 -1.39
CA ILE A 25 7.57 1.57 -2.78
C ILE A 25 7.99 3.01 -3.09
N SER A 26 8.96 3.20 -3.98
CA SER A 26 9.29 4.52 -4.54
C SER A 26 8.33 4.89 -5.67
N LYS A 27 7.66 6.04 -5.54
CA LYS A 27 6.69 6.51 -6.54
C LYS A 27 7.35 6.91 -7.86
N GLU A 28 8.60 7.34 -7.82
CA GLU A 28 9.41 7.66 -9.00
C GLU A 28 9.77 6.37 -9.75
N LYS A 29 10.31 5.36 -9.06
CA LYS A 29 10.67 4.08 -9.66
C LYS A 29 9.47 3.35 -10.26
N GLU A 30 8.35 3.30 -9.54
CA GLU A 30 7.17 2.61 -10.06
C GLU A 30 6.48 3.37 -11.19
N ALA A 31 6.58 4.70 -11.23
CA ALA A 31 6.11 5.49 -12.36
C ALA A 31 6.85 5.08 -13.66
N GLU A 32 8.16 4.88 -13.57
CA GLU A 32 8.97 4.36 -14.68
C GLU A 32 8.60 2.90 -15.02
N ASN A 33 8.54 2.00 -14.02
CA ASN A 33 8.23 0.59 -14.22
C ASN A 33 6.89 0.35 -14.92
N PHE A 34 5.86 1.10 -14.52
CA PHE A 34 4.52 0.98 -15.07
C PHE A 34 4.24 1.94 -16.23
N ASN A 35 5.23 2.74 -16.64
CA ASN A 35 5.11 3.77 -17.67
C ASN A 35 3.90 4.71 -17.44
N VAL A 36 3.79 5.26 -16.22
CA VAL A 36 2.75 6.21 -15.83
C VAL A 36 3.32 7.41 -15.09
N SER A 37 2.50 8.44 -14.88
CA SER A 37 2.93 9.58 -14.08
C SER A 37 3.12 9.22 -12.61
N VAL A 38 4.02 9.91 -11.92
CA VAL A 38 4.14 9.84 -10.44
C VAL A 38 2.81 10.15 -9.75
N LYS A 39 2.01 11.09 -10.29
CA LYS A 39 0.67 11.40 -9.77
C LYS A 39 -0.28 10.21 -9.86
N THR A 40 -0.13 9.35 -10.87
CA THR A 40 -0.90 8.11 -11.01
C THR A 40 -0.56 7.16 -9.87
N ILE A 41 0.73 6.89 -9.62
CA ILE A 41 1.16 6.04 -8.49
C ILE A 41 0.66 6.59 -7.15
N GLN A 42 0.72 7.92 -6.96
CA GLN A 42 0.18 8.55 -5.74
C GLN A 42 -1.33 8.36 -5.58
N ARG A 43 -2.10 8.33 -6.67
CA ARG A 43 -3.55 8.03 -6.64
C ARG A 43 -3.80 6.57 -6.34
N ASP A 44 -3.06 5.65 -6.97
CA ASP A 44 -3.14 4.22 -6.69
C ASP A 44 -2.88 3.93 -5.20
N MET A 45 -1.86 4.57 -4.61
CA MET A 45 -1.58 4.48 -3.17
C MET A 45 -2.73 4.99 -2.30
N LYS A 46 -3.43 6.05 -2.74
CA LYS A 46 -4.63 6.55 -2.03
C LYS A 46 -5.79 5.58 -2.14
N GLU A 47 -5.98 4.93 -3.28
CA GLU A 47 -7.03 3.91 -3.47
C GLU A 47 -6.78 2.70 -2.56
N ILE A 48 -5.54 2.21 -2.48
CA ILE A 48 -5.17 1.13 -1.56
C ILE A 48 -5.38 1.57 -0.10
N ASN A 49 -5.01 2.81 0.26
CA ASN A 49 -5.21 3.31 1.63
C ASN A 49 -6.71 3.48 1.98
N ALA A 50 -7.55 3.84 1.00
CA ALA A 50 -9.00 3.90 1.18
C ALA A 50 -9.59 2.50 1.39
N TYR A 51 -9.10 1.50 0.65
CA TYR A 51 -9.45 0.10 0.89
C TYR A 51 -9.14 -0.30 2.34
N PHE A 52 -7.92 -0.08 2.83
CA PHE A 52 -7.58 -0.40 4.22
C PHE A 52 -8.42 0.35 5.27
N SER A 53 -8.90 1.56 4.95
CA SER A 53 -9.74 2.35 5.87
C SER A 53 -11.18 1.81 5.94
N ASN A 54 -11.71 1.31 4.81
CA ASN A 54 -13.07 0.79 4.71
C ASN A 54 -13.20 -0.62 5.27
N TYR A 55 -12.18 -1.45 5.03
CA TYR A 55 -12.12 -2.80 5.57
C TYR A 55 -11.31 -2.74 6.86
N LYS A 56 -12.00 -2.53 7.99
CA LYS A 56 -11.45 -2.79 9.33
C LYS A 56 -11.18 -4.29 9.43
N PHE A 57 -10.08 -4.74 8.84
CA PHE A 57 -9.57 -6.06 9.13
C PHE A 57 -9.30 -6.10 10.64
N ASP A 58 -9.81 -7.13 11.32
CA ASP A 58 -9.55 -7.41 12.75
C ASP A 58 -8.05 -7.59 13.05
N THR A 59 -7.21 -7.55 12.02
CA THR A 59 -5.76 -7.49 12.08
C THR A 59 -5.29 -6.03 11.95
N LEU A 60 -5.01 -5.39 13.09
CA LEU A 60 -4.07 -4.26 13.23
C LEU A 60 -4.19 -3.21 12.11
N THR A 61 -5.12 -2.26 12.20
CA THR A 61 -5.41 -1.25 11.16
C THR A 61 -4.15 -0.77 10.40
N ASN A 62 -4.10 -1.07 9.10
CA ASN A 62 -2.91 -0.88 8.26
C ASN A 62 -3.05 0.39 7.43
N SER A 63 -2.20 1.40 7.65
CA SER A 63 -2.21 2.61 6.82
C SER A 63 -0.99 2.62 5.91
N ILE A 64 -1.17 3.05 4.66
CA ILE A 64 -0.04 3.37 3.78
C ILE A 64 0.44 4.78 4.12
N VAL A 65 1.72 4.91 4.46
CA VAL A 65 2.35 6.20 4.79
C VAL A 65 3.58 6.43 3.94
N TYR A 66 3.82 7.69 3.58
CA TYR A 66 5.05 8.06 2.89
C TYR A 66 6.18 8.27 3.91
N ASN A 67 7.17 7.39 3.87
CA ASN A 67 8.40 7.50 4.66
C ASN A 67 9.43 8.34 3.90
N ARG A 68 9.66 9.58 4.37
CA ARG A 68 10.63 10.51 3.75
C ARG A 68 12.07 10.00 3.81
N LYS A 69 12.46 9.25 4.85
CA LYS A 69 13.82 8.70 4.98
C LYS A 69 14.06 7.61 3.95
N ALA A 70 13.07 6.74 3.77
CA ALA A 70 13.11 5.66 2.78
C ALA A 70 12.73 6.13 1.36
N LYS A 71 12.31 7.40 1.20
CA LYS A 71 11.83 8.01 -0.04
C LYS A 71 10.72 7.20 -0.74
N GLY A 72 9.83 6.59 0.04
CA GLY A 72 8.81 5.69 -0.49
C GLY A 72 7.64 5.45 0.45
N TYR A 73 6.62 4.77 -0.06
CA TYR A 73 5.46 4.31 0.67
C TYR A 73 5.76 3.01 1.40
N ILE A 74 5.25 2.90 2.63
CA ILE A 74 5.33 1.68 3.44
C ILE A 74 3.96 1.38 4.03
N LEU A 75 3.70 0.09 4.28
CA LEU A 75 2.57 -0.34 5.07
C LEU A 75 2.91 -0.25 6.56
N LYS A 76 2.13 0.51 7.32
CA LYS A 76 2.28 0.63 8.78
C LYS A 76 1.16 -0.12 9.48
N PHE A 77 1.54 -1.11 10.28
CA PHE A 77 0.65 -1.84 11.17
C PHE A 77 0.35 -1.03 12.44
N ASN A 78 -0.93 -0.86 12.80
CA ASN A 78 -1.30 -0.28 14.09
C ASN A 78 -1.09 -1.32 15.20
N LYS A 79 -0.06 -1.15 16.02
CA LYS A 79 0.32 -2.09 17.11
C LYS A 79 -0.67 -2.17 18.29
N GLU A 80 -1.72 -1.35 18.35
CA GLU A 80 -2.60 -1.33 19.52
C GLU A 80 -3.32 -2.66 19.79
N PHE A 81 -3.62 -3.49 18.77
CA PHE A 81 -4.20 -4.83 18.98
C PHE A 81 -3.18 -5.95 19.19
N ALA A 82 -1.90 -5.74 18.86
CA ALA A 82 -0.87 -6.78 18.97
C ALA A 82 -0.50 -7.04 20.43
N SER A 83 -0.67 -6.01 21.26
CA SER A 83 -0.36 -6.05 22.70
C SER A 83 -1.49 -6.69 23.52
N VAL A 84 -2.71 -6.77 23.00
CA VAL A 84 -3.88 -7.31 23.73
C VAL A 84 -3.88 -8.85 23.76
N ASN A 85 -3.25 -9.50 22.76
CA ASN A 85 -3.21 -10.96 22.67
C ASN A 85 -1.92 -11.61 23.21
N ALA A 86 -0.92 -10.81 23.62
CA ALA A 86 0.34 -11.32 24.16
C ALA A 86 0.31 -11.63 25.67
N GLY A 87 -0.81 -11.32 26.36
CA GLY A 87 -0.93 -11.42 27.82
C GLY A 87 -1.79 -12.59 28.34
N ARG A 88 -2.26 -13.51 27.49
CA ARG A 88 -2.94 -14.74 27.93
C ARG A 88 -1.97 -15.92 27.84
N LYS A 89 -1.14 -16.07 28.87
CA LYS A 89 -0.56 -17.36 29.26
C LYS A 89 -0.88 -17.59 30.73
#